data_AF-A0A2E6QKJ6-F1
#
_entry.id   AF-A0A2E6QKJ6-F1
#
_cell.length_a   1.000
_cell.length_b   1.000
_cell.length_c   1.000
_cell.angle_alpha   90.00
_cell.angle_beta   90.00
_cell.angle_gamma   90.00
#
_symmetry.space_group_name_H-M   'P 1'
#
loop_
_entity.id
_entity.type
_entity.pdbx_description
1 polymer ?
#
loop_
_entity_poly.entity_id
_entity_poly.type
_entity_poly.pdbx_seq_one_letter_code
_entity_poly.pdbx_strand_id
1 'polypeptide(L)'
;MRANSGWRLRLTVIAAAAALSFSLSGSMSVSAADKDGTFMVKGAGTSQCQDFVTAFEERGAEFISYGGWIEGYLSAMNRYEDGIYDLVAWQSTELLMAALVRFCRENPEIGFHDALNRLTVTLRENAITAKSDIVVAEHGEYATVLYEETVRRIQKRLTERGLYDADITGVYDDATRDALTRFQEEKGIEPSGLPDQVTLARLLS
;
A
#
# COMPACT_ATOMS: atom_id res chain seq x y z
N MET A 1 45.62 66.09 -58.99
CA MET A 1 45.74 64.78 -59.68
C MET A 1 45.48 63.67 -58.67
N ARG A 2 44.57 62.76 -59.03
CA ARG A 2 44.27 61.41 -58.48
C ARG A 2 43.85 61.28 -57.01
N ALA A 3 42.63 60.75 -56.87
CA ALA A 3 42.01 60.24 -55.67
C ALA A 3 42.72 58.99 -55.12
N ASN A 4 42.55 58.70 -53.83
CA ASN A 4 42.24 57.34 -53.43
C ASN A 4 41.37 57.25 -52.17
N SER A 5 40.43 56.33 -52.28
CA SER A 5 39.27 56.06 -51.45
C SER A 5 39.57 55.12 -50.29
N GLY A 6 38.95 55.37 -49.13
CA GLY A 6 38.82 54.41 -48.03
C GLY A 6 37.38 54.44 -47.51
N TRP A 7 36.59 53.42 -47.87
CA TRP A 7 35.20 53.26 -47.48
C TRP A 7 35.06 53.03 -45.96
N ARG A 8 34.09 53.73 -45.35
CA ARG A 8 33.59 53.45 -44.00
C ARG A 8 32.53 52.35 -44.10
N LEU A 9 32.84 51.11 -43.69
CA LEU A 9 31.78 50.13 -43.41
C LEU A 9 31.07 50.54 -42.12
N ARG A 10 29.79 50.90 -42.24
CA ARG A 10 28.87 50.94 -41.09
C ARG A 10 28.39 49.51 -40.85
N LEU A 11 28.88 48.90 -39.77
CA LEU A 11 28.32 47.65 -39.25
C LEU A 11 26.91 47.95 -38.71
N THR A 12 25.88 47.59 -39.48
CA THR A 12 24.51 47.46 -39.00
C THR A 12 24.44 46.28 -38.03
N VAL A 13 24.35 46.58 -36.73
CA VAL A 13 24.00 45.59 -35.70
C VAL A 13 22.52 45.25 -35.89
N ILE A 14 22.24 44.11 -36.53
CA ILE A 14 20.91 43.50 -36.50
C ILE A 14 20.78 42.86 -35.12
N ALA A 15 20.03 43.49 -34.22
CA ALA A 15 19.64 42.89 -32.95
C ALA A 15 18.67 41.74 -33.26
N ALA A 16 19.18 40.50 -33.18
CA ALA A 16 18.37 39.31 -33.23
C ALA A 16 17.51 39.26 -31.94
N ALA A 17 16.21 39.54 -32.08
CA ALA A 17 15.24 39.31 -31.03
C ALA A 17 15.10 37.78 -30.83
N ALA A 18 15.85 37.23 -29.89
CA ALA A 18 15.64 35.88 -29.40
C ALA A 18 14.31 35.86 -28.64
N ALA A 19 13.23 35.48 -29.33
CA ALA A 19 11.98 35.12 -28.67
C ALA A 19 12.26 33.91 -27.78
N LEU A 20 12.41 34.13 -26.47
CA LEU A 20 12.33 33.07 -25.48
C LEU A 20 10.90 32.53 -25.51
N SER A 21 10.68 31.50 -26.33
CA SER A 21 9.53 30.62 -26.22
C SER A 21 9.65 29.90 -24.88
N PHE A 22 9.12 30.52 -23.82
CA PHE A 22 8.93 29.86 -22.54
C PHE A 22 7.81 28.83 -22.74
N SER A 23 8.20 27.65 -23.20
CA SER A 23 7.32 26.48 -23.23
C SER A 23 6.92 26.23 -21.79
N LEU A 24 5.73 26.70 -21.40
CA LEU A 24 5.03 26.26 -20.21
C LEU A 24 4.73 24.78 -20.40
N SER A 25 5.72 23.94 -20.13
CA SER A 25 5.55 22.53 -19.86
C SER A 25 4.84 22.42 -18.51
N GLY A 26 3.58 22.88 -18.45
CA GLY A 26 2.72 22.61 -17.33
C GLY A 26 2.58 21.11 -17.25
N SER A 27 3.17 20.51 -16.22
CA SER A 27 2.93 19.13 -15.86
C SER A 27 1.42 18.99 -15.66
N MET A 28 0.72 18.44 -16.64
CA MET A 28 -0.67 18.05 -16.44
C MET A 28 -0.62 16.93 -15.41
N SER A 29 -1.02 17.22 -14.19
CA SER A 29 -1.31 16.19 -13.20
C SER A 29 -2.39 15.30 -13.81
N VAL A 30 -2.02 14.08 -14.20
CA VAL A 30 -2.98 13.07 -14.63
C VAL A 30 -3.77 12.67 -13.38
N SER A 31 -4.98 13.21 -13.22
CA SER A 31 -5.90 12.76 -12.17
C SER A 31 -6.66 11.53 -12.68
N ALA A 32 -6.80 10.50 -11.84
CA ALA A 32 -7.58 9.31 -12.15
C ALA A 32 -9.10 9.54 -12.10
N ALA A 33 -9.54 10.63 -11.45
CA ALA A 33 -10.94 11.03 -11.34
C ALA A 33 -11.37 11.96 -12.50
N ASP A 34 -12.63 12.40 -12.50
CA ASP A 34 -13.06 13.45 -13.42
C ASP A 34 -12.35 14.80 -13.14
N LYS A 35 -12.64 15.81 -13.97
CA LYS A 35 -12.02 17.14 -13.87
C LYS A 35 -12.22 17.84 -12.52
N ASP A 36 -13.25 17.46 -11.77
CA ASP A 36 -13.63 18.04 -10.48
C ASP A 36 -13.14 17.14 -9.33
N GLY A 37 -12.40 16.06 -9.63
CA GLY A 37 -11.92 15.09 -8.66
C GLY A 37 -12.99 14.10 -8.21
N THR A 38 -14.14 14.06 -8.88
CA THR A 38 -15.24 13.14 -8.55
C THR A 38 -15.12 11.82 -9.32
N PHE A 39 -15.64 10.77 -8.71
CA PHE A 39 -15.63 9.43 -9.29
C PHE A 39 -16.87 8.65 -8.85
N MET A 40 -17.16 7.57 -9.56
CA MET A 40 -18.31 6.72 -9.29
C MET A 40 -17.86 5.38 -8.74
N VAL A 41 -18.31 5.07 -7.51
CA VAL A 41 -18.17 3.74 -6.93
C VAL A 41 -19.12 2.77 -7.64
N LYS A 42 -18.68 1.53 -7.86
CA LYS A 42 -19.46 0.48 -8.54
C LYS A 42 -19.55 -0.77 -7.67
N GLY A 43 -20.60 -1.57 -7.85
CA GLY A 43 -20.78 -2.85 -7.17
C GLY A 43 -21.00 -2.71 -5.67
N ALA A 44 -20.50 -3.69 -4.88
CA ALA A 44 -20.70 -3.74 -3.43
C ALA A 44 -20.23 -2.48 -2.69
N GLY A 45 -19.29 -1.71 -3.26
CA GLY A 45 -18.83 -0.43 -2.72
C GLY A 45 -19.90 0.64 -2.50
N THR A 46 -21.02 0.59 -3.24
CA THR A 46 -22.09 1.60 -3.15
C THR A 46 -23.05 1.39 -1.98
N SER A 47 -22.87 0.30 -1.23
CA SER A 47 -23.70 -0.06 -0.06
C SER A 47 -23.36 0.78 1.18
N GLN A 48 -24.21 0.66 2.20
CA GLN A 48 -23.91 1.21 3.54
C GLN A 48 -23.19 0.18 4.41
N CYS A 49 -22.49 0.66 5.42
CA CYS A 49 -21.81 -0.15 6.41
C CYS A 49 -22.74 -1.20 7.05
N GLN A 50 -23.99 -0.84 7.34
CA GLN A 50 -24.96 -1.78 7.90
C GLN A 50 -25.24 -2.98 6.97
N ASP A 51 -25.34 -2.76 5.65
CA ASP A 51 -25.57 -3.83 4.67
C ASP A 51 -24.37 -4.79 4.62
N PHE A 52 -23.15 -4.24 4.70
CA PHE A 52 -21.93 -5.04 4.79
C PHE A 52 -21.87 -5.88 6.07
N VAL A 53 -22.25 -5.33 7.23
CA VAL A 53 -22.28 -6.09 8.49
C VAL A 53 -23.26 -7.26 8.37
N THR A 54 -24.46 -7.04 7.84
CA THR A 54 -25.44 -8.10 7.60
C THR A 54 -24.88 -9.18 6.67
N ALA A 55 -24.29 -8.80 5.54
CA ALA A 55 -23.69 -9.74 4.61
C ALA A 55 -22.55 -10.57 5.24
N PHE A 56 -21.73 -9.94 6.11
CA PHE A 56 -20.65 -10.62 6.83
C PHE A 56 -21.17 -11.66 7.83
N GLU A 57 -22.28 -11.39 8.50
CA GLU A 57 -22.89 -12.30 9.46
C GLU A 57 -23.57 -13.49 8.76
N GLU A 58 -24.22 -13.24 7.62
CA GLU A 58 -24.93 -14.27 6.85
C GLU A 58 -23.99 -15.21 6.08
N ARG A 59 -22.78 -14.76 5.73
CA ARG A 59 -21.79 -15.53 4.93
C ARG A 59 -22.37 -16.08 3.61
N GLY A 60 -23.35 -15.36 3.03
CA GLY A 60 -24.02 -15.70 1.77
C GLY A 60 -23.28 -15.21 0.52
N ALA A 61 -23.98 -15.13 -0.61
CA ALA A 61 -23.39 -14.66 -1.88
C ALA A 61 -22.84 -13.22 -1.79
N GLU A 62 -23.52 -12.33 -1.06
CA GLU A 62 -23.07 -10.95 -0.87
C GLU A 62 -21.73 -10.86 -0.13
N PHE A 63 -21.44 -11.77 0.82
CA PHE A 63 -20.14 -11.82 1.49
C PHE A 63 -18.98 -11.94 0.48
N ILE A 64 -19.16 -12.79 -0.54
CA ILE A 64 -18.17 -13.00 -1.60
C ILE A 64 -18.05 -11.74 -2.47
N SER A 65 -19.18 -11.10 -2.80
CA SER A 65 -19.19 -9.82 -3.54
C SER A 65 -18.39 -8.73 -2.82
N TYR A 66 -18.52 -8.60 -1.50
CA TYR A 66 -17.73 -7.66 -0.71
C TYR A 66 -16.25 -8.02 -0.68
N GLY A 67 -15.91 -9.29 -0.49
CA GLY A 67 -14.52 -9.76 -0.53
C GLY A 67 -13.83 -9.42 -1.85
N GLY A 68 -14.47 -9.79 -2.98
CA GLY A 68 -13.94 -9.49 -4.31
C GLY A 68 -13.87 -7.99 -4.60
N TRP A 69 -14.83 -7.20 -4.09
CA TRP A 69 -14.78 -5.74 -4.22
C TRP A 69 -13.62 -5.13 -3.43
N ILE A 70 -13.36 -5.59 -2.20
CA ILE A 70 -12.21 -5.16 -1.39
C ILE A 70 -10.91 -5.45 -2.13
N GLU A 71 -10.71 -6.69 -2.61
CA GLU A 71 -9.50 -7.08 -3.34
C GLU A 71 -9.29 -6.26 -4.62
N GLY A 72 -10.36 -6.01 -5.38
CA GLY A 72 -10.32 -5.17 -6.57
C GLY A 72 -9.95 -3.72 -6.26
N TYR A 73 -10.54 -3.15 -5.19
CA TYR A 73 -10.23 -1.80 -4.74
C TYR A 73 -8.77 -1.67 -4.29
N LEU A 74 -8.28 -2.60 -3.47
CA LEU A 74 -6.89 -2.63 -3.01
C LEU A 74 -5.90 -2.81 -4.16
N SER A 75 -6.25 -3.63 -5.16
CA SER A 75 -5.45 -3.78 -6.38
C SER A 75 -5.36 -2.46 -7.16
N ALA A 76 -6.45 -1.69 -7.22
CA ALA A 76 -6.43 -0.36 -7.83
C ALA A 76 -5.56 0.62 -7.03
N MET A 77 -5.63 0.58 -5.69
CA MET A 77 -4.75 1.38 -4.83
C MET A 77 -3.28 1.07 -5.09
N ASN A 78 -2.89 -0.20 -5.14
CA ASN A 78 -1.51 -0.61 -5.47
C ASN A 78 -1.04 -0.10 -6.85
N ARG A 79 -1.96 0.11 -7.80
CA ARG A 79 -1.62 0.54 -9.15
C ARG A 79 -1.54 2.06 -9.30
N TYR A 80 -2.43 2.79 -8.64
CA TYR A 80 -2.67 4.21 -8.93
C TYR A 80 -2.22 5.15 -7.81
N GLU A 81 -1.97 4.64 -6.59
CA GLU A 81 -1.39 5.44 -5.53
C GLU A 81 0.14 5.51 -5.63
N ASP A 82 0.68 6.70 -5.49
CA ASP A 82 2.13 6.91 -5.51
C ASP A 82 2.81 6.24 -4.31
N GLY A 83 3.90 5.53 -4.59
CA GLY A 83 4.76 4.93 -3.57
C GLY A 83 4.18 3.68 -2.91
N ILE A 84 3.17 3.05 -3.50
CA ILE A 84 2.60 1.79 -3.01
C ILE A 84 2.90 0.69 -4.04
N TYR A 85 3.58 -0.37 -3.59
CA TYR A 85 3.70 -1.62 -4.32
C TYR A 85 2.66 -2.63 -3.84
N ASP A 86 2.51 -2.77 -2.52
CA ASP A 86 1.47 -3.60 -1.91
C ASP A 86 0.98 -3.00 -0.58
N LEU A 87 -0.29 -2.60 -0.54
CA LEU A 87 -0.94 -1.99 0.62
C LEU A 87 -1.27 -3.00 1.72
N VAL A 88 -1.53 -4.27 1.36
CA VAL A 88 -1.99 -5.32 2.29
C VAL A 88 -1.08 -6.54 2.23
N ALA A 89 0.21 -6.27 2.46
CA ALA A 89 1.30 -7.21 2.23
C ALA A 89 1.25 -8.53 3.02
N TRP A 90 0.40 -8.62 4.03
CA TRP A 90 0.22 -9.85 4.80
C TRP A 90 -1.21 -10.10 5.26
N GLN A 91 -2.10 -9.12 5.19
CA GLN A 91 -3.46 -9.22 5.70
C GLN A 91 -4.34 -10.04 4.75
N SER A 92 -5.06 -11.04 5.27
CA SER A 92 -6.08 -11.74 4.49
C SER A 92 -7.35 -10.89 4.29
N THR A 93 -8.10 -11.17 3.23
CA THR A 93 -9.39 -10.53 2.95
C THR A 93 -10.36 -10.67 4.13
N GLU A 94 -10.42 -11.83 4.79
CA GLU A 94 -11.26 -12.06 5.96
C GLU A 94 -10.84 -11.20 7.16
N LEU A 95 -9.53 -11.01 7.37
CA LEU A 95 -9.03 -10.15 8.44
C LEU A 95 -9.42 -8.69 8.19
N LEU A 96 -9.28 -8.22 6.95
CA LEU A 96 -9.69 -6.88 6.55
C LEU A 96 -11.20 -6.69 6.70
N MET A 97 -12.00 -7.66 6.27
CA MET A 97 -13.45 -7.63 6.46
C MET A 97 -13.83 -7.61 7.94
N ALA A 98 -13.18 -8.41 8.78
CA ALA A 98 -13.43 -8.41 10.23
C ALA A 98 -13.06 -7.05 10.88
N ALA A 99 -12.00 -6.39 10.42
CA ALA A 99 -11.64 -5.04 10.84
C ALA A 99 -12.71 -4.02 10.42
N LEU A 100 -13.19 -4.10 9.18
CA LEU A 100 -14.25 -3.22 8.67
C LEU A 100 -15.58 -3.42 9.40
N VAL A 101 -15.95 -4.66 9.75
CA VAL A 101 -17.19 -4.94 10.51
C VAL A 101 -17.17 -4.23 11.85
N ARG A 102 -16.01 -4.20 12.53
CA ARG A 102 -15.87 -3.48 13.80
C ARG A 102 -16.18 -1.99 13.63
N PHE A 103 -15.58 -1.36 12.63
CA PHE A 103 -15.82 0.06 12.32
C PHE A 103 -17.28 0.30 11.90
N CYS A 104 -17.83 -0.53 11.02
CA CYS A 104 -19.16 -0.37 10.47
C CYS A 104 -20.28 -0.56 11.51
N ARG A 105 -20.08 -1.42 12.51
CA ARG A 105 -21.04 -1.56 13.63
C ARG A 105 -21.19 -0.27 14.45
N GLU A 106 -20.14 0.53 14.53
CA GLU A 106 -20.15 1.83 15.20
C GLU A 106 -20.64 2.96 14.28
N ASN A 107 -20.70 2.72 12.96
CA ASN A 107 -20.96 3.73 11.94
C ASN A 107 -21.88 3.20 10.82
N PRO A 108 -23.13 2.80 11.12
CA PRO A 108 -23.97 2.04 10.18
C PRO A 108 -24.32 2.79 8.89
N GLU A 109 -24.44 4.12 8.96
CA GLU A 109 -24.86 4.98 7.84
C GLU A 109 -23.70 5.40 6.91
N ILE A 110 -22.44 5.11 7.28
CA ILE A 110 -21.29 5.43 6.41
C ILE A 110 -21.29 4.52 5.18
N GLY A 111 -20.97 5.06 4.02
CA GLY A 111 -20.79 4.26 2.80
C GLY A 111 -19.65 3.25 2.97
N PHE A 112 -19.88 2.00 2.55
CA PHE A 112 -18.90 0.92 2.73
C PHE A 112 -17.54 1.23 2.05
N HIS A 113 -17.58 1.85 0.86
CA HIS A 113 -16.37 2.37 0.21
C HIS A 113 -15.58 3.34 1.10
N ASP A 114 -16.26 4.24 1.80
CA ASP A 114 -15.60 5.24 2.64
C ASP A 114 -14.98 4.59 3.88
N ALA A 115 -15.61 3.55 4.42
CA ALA A 115 -15.05 2.72 5.48
C ALA A 115 -13.77 2.02 5.00
N LEU A 116 -13.77 1.42 3.80
CA LEU A 116 -12.56 0.82 3.23
C LEU A 116 -11.47 1.86 2.97
N ASN A 117 -11.80 3.01 2.38
CA ASN A 117 -10.83 4.08 2.14
C ASN A 117 -10.21 4.62 3.44
N ARG A 118 -10.96 4.66 4.55
CA ARG A 118 -10.38 5.00 5.86
C ARG A 118 -9.40 3.92 6.33
N LEU A 119 -9.73 2.66 6.12
CA LEU A 119 -8.84 1.55 6.44
C LEU A 119 -7.55 1.61 5.60
N THR A 120 -7.63 1.94 4.30
CA THR A 120 -6.45 2.06 3.44
C THR A 120 -5.48 3.15 3.90
N VAL A 121 -5.99 4.28 4.39
CA VAL A 121 -5.15 5.34 4.99
C VAL A 121 -4.36 4.82 6.18
N THR A 122 -4.98 4.06 7.08
CA THR A 122 -4.31 3.44 8.23
C THR A 122 -3.26 2.40 7.79
N LEU A 123 -3.57 1.61 6.77
CA LEU A 123 -2.67 0.56 6.27
C LEU A 123 -1.43 1.11 5.58
N ARG A 124 -1.50 2.34 5.03
CA ARG A 124 -0.42 2.95 4.24
C ARG A 124 0.91 3.06 5.00
N GLU A 125 0.89 3.24 6.32
CA GLU A 125 2.10 3.29 7.14
C GLU A 125 2.93 2.00 7.08
N ASN A 126 2.26 0.87 6.84
CA ASN A 126 2.86 -0.45 6.74
C ASN A 126 2.76 -1.01 5.31
N ALA A 127 2.54 -0.17 4.29
CA ALA A 127 2.57 -0.62 2.91
C ALA A 127 4.00 -1.04 2.50
N ILE A 128 4.10 -1.97 1.56
CA ILE A 128 5.34 -2.24 0.82
C ILE A 128 5.42 -1.20 -0.27
N THR A 129 6.47 -0.39 -0.28
CA THR A 129 6.58 0.79 -1.16
C THR A 129 7.36 0.52 -2.45
N ALA A 130 8.07 -0.59 -2.50
CA ALA A 130 8.85 -1.05 -3.65
C ALA A 130 8.79 -2.57 -3.71
N LYS A 131 9.01 -3.13 -4.90
CA LYS A 131 9.06 -4.58 -5.10
C LYS A 131 10.04 -5.22 -4.09
N SER A 132 9.55 -6.22 -3.38
CA SER A 132 10.33 -7.02 -2.42
C SER A 132 10.36 -8.47 -2.87
N ASP A 133 11.45 -9.17 -2.56
CA ASP A 133 11.54 -10.61 -2.79
C ASP A 133 10.57 -11.37 -1.89
N ILE A 134 10.25 -12.60 -2.31
CA ILE A 134 9.32 -13.50 -1.61
C ILE A 134 10.13 -14.47 -0.75
N VAL A 135 9.70 -14.61 0.50
CA VAL A 135 10.25 -15.54 1.49
C VAL A 135 9.17 -16.55 1.86
N VAL A 136 9.54 -17.82 1.88
CA VAL A 136 8.69 -18.91 2.37
C VAL A 136 9.09 -19.24 3.79
N ALA A 137 8.19 -18.97 4.73
CA ALA A 137 8.34 -19.34 6.13
C ALA A 137 7.74 -20.74 6.33
N GLU A 138 8.59 -21.75 6.45
CA GLU A 138 8.17 -23.16 6.56
C GLU A 138 8.47 -23.72 7.94
N HIS A 139 7.56 -24.53 8.49
CA HIS A 139 7.80 -25.35 9.69
C HIS A 139 6.98 -26.64 9.61
N GLY A 140 7.67 -27.78 9.48
CA GLY A 140 7.03 -29.06 9.22
C GLY A 140 6.36 -29.07 7.85
N GLU A 141 5.07 -29.39 7.79
CA GLU A 141 4.27 -29.43 6.56
C GLU A 141 3.60 -28.10 6.20
N TYR A 142 3.74 -27.09 7.06
CA TYR A 142 3.08 -25.81 6.91
C TYR A 142 4.05 -24.76 6.38
N ALA A 143 3.55 -23.90 5.48
CA ALA A 143 4.30 -22.82 4.88
C ALA A 143 3.44 -21.54 4.82
N THR A 144 4.05 -20.40 5.08
CA THR A 144 3.48 -19.07 4.85
C THR A 144 4.36 -18.29 3.89
N VAL A 145 3.76 -17.61 2.93
CA VAL A 145 4.49 -16.81 1.94
C VAL A 145 4.38 -15.34 2.32
N LEU A 146 5.53 -14.66 2.42
CA LEU A 146 5.62 -13.26 2.81
C LEU A 146 6.63 -12.53 1.91
N TYR A 147 6.59 -11.20 1.93
CA TYR A 147 7.70 -10.41 1.42
C TYR A 147 8.89 -10.42 2.40
N GLU A 148 10.11 -10.39 1.88
CA GLU A 148 11.34 -10.18 2.68
C GLU A 148 11.21 -8.96 3.58
N GLU A 149 10.69 -7.84 3.07
CA GLU A 149 10.44 -6.63 3.85
C GLU A 149 9.44 -6.87 5.01
N THR A 150 8.45 -7.73 4.83
CA THR A 150 7.55 -8.15 5.92
C THR A 150 8.33 -8.96 6.98
N VAL A 151 9.24 -9.85 6.57
CA VAL A 151 10.10 -10.59 7.50
C VAL A 151 11.03 -9.66 8.28
N ARG A 152 11.61 -8.64 7.64
CA ARG A 152 12.40 -7.61 8.31
C ARG A 152 11.61 -6.88 9.39
N ARG A 153 10.33 -6.57 9.11
CA ARG A 153 9.43 -5.93 10.09
C ARG A 153 9.11 -6.86 11.26
N ILE A 154 8.91 -8.15 11.01
CA ILE A 154 8.73 -9.17 12.06
C ILE A 154 9.95 -9.19 12.97
N GLN A 155 11.15 -9.39 12.40
CA GLN A 155 12.42 -9.42 13.16
C GLN A 155 12.61 -8.13 13.97
N LYS A 156 12.35 -6.96 13.38
CA LYS A 156 12.40 -5.67 14.08
C LYS A 156 11.44 -5.63 15.27
N ARG A 157 10.17 -6.00 15.08
CA ARG A 157 9.16 -5.99 16.15
C ARG A 157 9.45 -6.97 17.27
N LEU A 158 10.05 -8.12 16.96
CA LEU A 158 10.52 -9.09 17.95
C LEU A 158 11.73 -8.56 18.71
N THR A 159 12.65 -7.86 18.04
CA THR A 159 13.80 -7.19 18.66
C THR A 159 13.35 -6.11 19.65
N GLU A 160 12.39 -5.27 19.26
CA GLU A 160 11.78 -4.24 20.13
C GLU A 160 11.13 -4.83 21.40
N ARG A 161 10.76 -6.12 21.36
CA ARG A 161 10.18 -6.86 22.49
C ARG A 161 11.22 -7.65 23.29
N GLY A 162 12.49 -7.65 22.88
CA GLY A 162 13.54 -8.43 23.51
C GLY A 162 13.48 -9.93 23.20
N LEU A 163 12.76 -10.32 22.15
CA LEU A 163 12.56 -11.72 21.76
C LEU A 163 13.49 -12.19 20.63
N TYR A 164 14.15 -11.25 19.95
CA TYR A 164 15.08 -11.51 18.84
C TYR A 164 16.33 -10.65 19.03
N ASP A 165 17.52 -11.26 18.96
CA ASP A 165 18.82 -10.64 19.24
C ASP A 165 19.82 -10.77 18.08
N ALA A 166 19.41 -11.41 16.98
CA ALA A 166 20.20 -11.53 15.76
C ALA A 166 20.00 -10.33 14.81
N ASP A 167 20.76 -10.31 13.71
CA ASP A 167 20.67 -9.27 12.69
C ASP A 167 19.31 -9.32 11.96
N ILE A 168 18.76 -8.14 11.63
CA ILE A 168 17.55 -8.04 10.80
C ILE A 168 17.94 -8.32 9.34
N THR A 169 17.85 -9.58 8.93
CA THR A 169 18.29 -10.06 7.61
C THR A 169 17.18 -10.14 6.59
N GLY A 170 15.90 -10.17 7.00
CA GLY A 170 14.77 -10.45 6.11
C GLY A 170 14.67 -11.92 5.68
N VAL A 171 15.56 -12.77 6.16
CA VAL A 171 15.51 -14.22 5.95
C VAL A 171 14.71 -14.85 7.07
N TYR A 172 13.84 -15.80 6.72
CA TYR A 172 13.14 -16.59 7.70
C TYR A 172 13.97 -17.82 8.09
N ASP A 173 14.70 -17.71 9.20
CA ASP A 173 15.61 -18.73 9.74
C ASP A 173 15.15 -19.26 11.11
N ASP A 174 15.93 -20.18 11.69
CA ASP A 174 15.61 -20.78 12.99
C ASP A 174 15.58 -19.75 14.12
N ALA A 175 16.44 -18.73 14.07
CA ALA A 175 16.41 -17.64 15.06
C ALA A 175 15.09 -16.86 15.00
N THR A 176 14.59 -16.59 13.79
CA THR A 176 13.31 -15.90 13.58
C THR A 176 12.14 -16.76 14.04
N ARG A 177 12.17 -18.06 13.72
CA ARG A 177 11.18 -19.05 14.15
C ARG A 177 11.11 -19.17 15.66
N ASP A 178 12.24 -19.34 16.33
CA ASP A 178 12.31 -19.48 17.79
C ASP A 178 11.79 -18.21 18.50
N ALA A 179 12.09 -17.03 17.94
CA ALA A 179 11.57 -15.77 18.46
C ALA A 179 10.05 -15.64 18.28
N LEU A 180 9.50 -16.11 17.16
CA LEU A 180 8.06 -16.18 16.94
C LEU A 180 7.38 -17.19 17.88
N THR A 181 7.97 -18.36 18.10
CA THR A 181 7.48 -19.34 19.07
C THR A 181 7.36 -18.72 20.46
N ARG A 182 8.41 -18.04 20.95
CA ARG A 182 8.36 -17.31 22.23
C ARG A 182 7.28 -16.24 22.25
N PHE A 183 7.16 -15.46 21.17
CA PHE A 183 6.11 -14.44 21.07
C PHE A 183 4.70 -15.06 21.14
N GLN A 184 4.47 -16.17 20.43
CA GLN A 184 3.19 -16.87 20.43
C GLN A 184 2.86 -17.40 21.84
N GLU A 185 3.84 -18.00 22.53
CA GLU A 185 3.70 -18.43 23.93
C GLU A 185 3.31 -17.25 24.84
N GLU A 186 3.99 -16.10 24.73
CA GLU A 186 3.67 -14.89 25.51
C GLU A 186 2.27 -14.35 25.24
N LYS A 187 1.73 -14.56 24.04
CA LYS A 187 0.39 -14.10 23.64
C LYS A 187 -0.69 -15.16 23.81
N GLY A 188 -0.36 -16.37 24.24
CA GLY A 188 -1.30 -17.48 24.34
C GLY A 188 -1.87 -17.89 22.97
N ILE A 189 -1.07 -17.76 21.91
CA ILE A 189 -1.35 -18.27 20.57
C ILE A 189 -0.65 -19.63 20.43
N GLU A 190 -1.14 -20.51 19.55
CA GLU A 190 -0.45 -21.77 19.23
C GLU A 190 1.02 -21.49 18.84
N PRO A 191 2.01 -22.10 19.51
CA PRO A 191 3.43 -21.79 19.35
C PRO A 191 4.03 -22.49 18.13
N SER A 192 3.41 -22.31 16.97
CA SER A 192 3.79 -22.91 15.69
C SER A 192 5.13 -22.41 15.16
N GLY A 193 5.67 -21.33 15.69
CA GLY A 193 6.82 -20.59 15.17
C GLY A 193 6.54 -19.89 13.84
N LEU A 194 5.39 -20.14 13.19
CA LEU A 194 5.05 -19.58 11.89
C LEU A 194 4.42 -18.18 12.00
N PRO A 195 4.70 -17.28 11.05
CA PRO A 195 4.08 -15.97 10.98
C PRO A 195 2.69 -16.06 10.36
N ASP A 196 1.77 -16.79 11.00
CA ASP A 196 0.38 -16.90 10.55
C ASP A 196 -0.41 -15.59 10.72
N GLN A 197 -1.62 -15.54 10.16
CA GLN A 197 -2.47 -14.33 10.20
C GLN A 197 -2.73 -13.81 11.62
N VAL A 198 -2.92 -14.69 12.59
CA VAL A 198 -3.19 -14.30 13.99
C VAL A 198 -1.92 -13.74 14.63
N THR A 199 -0.80 -14.39 14.40
CA THR A 199 0.54 -14.00 14.88
C THR A 199 0.93 -12.64 14.32
N LEU A 200 0.81 -12.46 13.00
CA LEU A 200 1.09 -11.19 12.32
C LEU A 200 0.18 -10.08 12.79
N ALA A 201 -1.13 -10.34 12.93
CA ALA A 201 -2.05 -9.36 13.48
C ALA A 201 -1.65 -8.95 14.89
N ARG A 202 -1.23 -9.86 15.77
CA ARG A 202 -0.80 -9.49 17.14
C ARG A 202 0.57 -8.81 17.21
N LEU A 203 1.46 -9.11 16.27
CA LEU A 203 2.82 -8.59 16.28
C LEU A 203 2.95 -7.24 15.57
N LEU A 204 2.24 -7.08 14.45
CA LEU A 204 2.39 -5.97 13.50
C LEU A 204 1.25 -4.94 13.54
N SER A 205 0.12 -5.20 14.22
CA SER A 205 -0.91 -4.18 14.47
C SER A 205 -0.67 -3.34 15.72
#